data_AF-A0A7X2SER8-F1
#
_entry.id   AF-A0A7X2SER8-F1
#
_cell.length_a   1.000
_cell.length_b   1.000
_cell.length_c   1.000
_cell.angle_alpha   90.00
_cell.angle_beta   90.00
_cell.angle_gamma   90.00
#
_symmetry.space_group_name_H-M   'P 1'
#
loop_
_entity.id
_entity.type
_entity.pdbx_description
1 polymer ?
#
loop_
_entity_poly.entity_id
_entity_poly.type
_entity_poly.pdbx_seq_one_letter_code
_entity_poly.pdbx_strand_id
1 'polypeptide(L)' 'GTGHFYTTKKNKRNTPEKIEIKKYDPVVRKHVAYKEAKIK' A
#
# COMPACT_ATOMS: atom_id res chain seq x y z
N GLY A 1 -12.85 -3.09 -4.65
CA GLY A 1 -11.87 -2.63 -3.64
C GLY A 1 -12.43 -1.39 -3.00
N THR A 2 -12.35 -1.29 -1.68
CA THR A 2 -12.95 -0.25 -0.81
C THR A 2 -12.46 1.18 -1.07
N GLY A 3 -11.72 1.42 -2.17
CA GLY A 3 -11.20 2.74 -2.56
C GLY A 3 -10.15 3.31 -1.62
N HIS A 4 -9.86 2.65 -0.51
CA HIS A 4 -8.95 3.12 0.51
C HIS A 4 -7.50 2.80 0.12
N PHE A 5 -6.66 3.83 0.06
CA PHE A 5 -5.24 3.69 -0.22
C PHE A 5 -4.43 4.53 0.76
N TYR A 6 -3.23 4.05 1.08
CA TYR A 6 -2.23 4.83 1.80
C TYR A 6 -1.21 5.35 0.80
N THR A 7 -0.83 6.61 0.97
CA THR A 7 0.30 7.18 0.25
C THR A 7 1.57 6.95 1.07
N THR A 8 2.61 6.42 0.43
CA THR A 8 3.94 6.30 1.02
C THR A 8 4.97 6.84 0.04
N LYS A 9 6.05 7.44 0.55
CA LYS A 9 7.21 7.81 -0.26
C LYS A 9 8.21 6.67 -0.20
N LYS A 10 8.66 6.18 -1.36
CA LYS A 10 9.72 5.17 -1.45
C LYS A 10 10.92 5.70 -2.23
N ASN A 11 12.11 5.26 -1.84
CA ASN A 11 13.33 5.52 -2.59
C ASN A 11 13.51 4.45 -3.67
N LYS A 12 13.06 4.76 -4.90
CA LYS A 12 13.11 3.85 -6.05
C LYS A 12 14.53 3.37 -6.41
N ARG A 13 15.58 4.05 -5.96
CA ARG A 13 16.98 3.70 -6.24
C ARG A 13 17.50 2.60 -5.33
N ASN A 14 17.13 2.59 -4.05
CA ASN A 14 17.62 1.62 -3.08
C ASN A 14 16.69 0.40 -2.97
N THR A 15 15.38 0.59 -3.17
CA THR A 15 14.39 -0.49 -3.12
C THR A 15 13.61 -0.58 -4.44
N PRO A 16 14.13 -1.35 -5.42
CA PRO A 16 13.47 -1.50 -6.72
C PRO A 16 12.21 -2.39 -6.64
N GLU A 17 12.10 -3.24 -5.63
CA GLU A 17 10.99 -4.17 -5.46
C GLU A 17 9.68 -3.49 -5.06
N LYS A 18 8.56 -4.18 -5.31
CA LYS A 18 7.23 -3.73 -4.90
C LYS A 18 7.06 -3.99 -3.41
N ILE A 19 6.64 -2.95 -2.69
CA ILE A 19 6.40 -3.06 -1.26
C ILE A 19 5.05 -3.72 -1.02
N GLU A 20 5.02 -4.79 -0.22
CA GLU A 20 3.81 -5.41 0.31
C GLU A 20 3.79 -5.25 1.83
N ILE A 21 2.83 -4.50 2.37
CA ILE A 21 2.71 -4.25 3.82
C ILE A 21 1.29 -4.60 4.27
N LYS A 22 1.17 -5.30 5.40
CA LYS A 22 -0.13 -5.46 6.07
C LYS A 22 -0.47 -4.16 6.80
N LYS A 23 -1.53 -3.47 6.36
CA LYS A 23 -2.08 -2.30 7.05
C LYS A 23 -3.55 -2.51 7.34
N TYR A 24 -4.07 -1.73 8.27
CA TYR A 24 -5.49 -1.73 8.59
C TYR A 24 -6.31 -1.14 7.43
N ASP A 25 -7.40 -1.79 7.06
CA ASP A 25 -8.43 -1.20 6.20
C ASP A 25 -9.62 -0.77 7.09
N PRO A 26 -9.93 0.54 7.19
CA PRO A 26 -11.02 1.03 8.03
C PRO A 26 -12.41 0.61 7.54
N VAL A 27 -12.54 0.23 6.27
CA VAL A 27 -13.82 -0.18 5.67
C VAL A 27 -14.15 -1.62 6.02
N VAL A 28 -13.15 -2.51 5.97
CA VAL A 28 -13.30 -3.94 6.33
C VAL A 28 -13.02 -4.20 7.82
N ARG A 29 -12.46 -3.19 8.51
CA ARG A 29 -12.04 -3.23 9.93
C ARG A 29 -11.08 -4.38 10.25
N LYS A 30 -10.18 -4.69 9.31
CA LYS A 30 -9.19 -5.77 9.42
C LYS A 30 -7.86 -5.34 8.82
N HIS A 31 -6.78 -6.01 9.22
CA HIS A 31 -5.48 -5.84 8.57
C HIS A 31 -5.46 -6.64 7.27
N VAL A 32 -5.23 -5.94 6.17
CA VAL A 32 -5.20 -6.50 4.81
C VAL A 32 -3.83 -6.21 4.20
N ALA A 33 -3.39 -7.07 3.27
CA ALA A 33 -2.16 -6.84 2.51
C ALA A 33 -2.39 -5.70 1.51
N TYR A 34 -1.66 -4.60 1.67
CA TYR A 34 -1.59 -3.51 0.71
C TYR A 34 -0.40 -3.75 -0.21
N LYS A 35 -0.66 -3.67 -1.52
CA LYS A 35 0.35 -3.73 -2.57
C LYS A 35 0.56 -2.35 -3.15
N GLU A 36 1.81 -2.02 -3.46
CA GLU A 36 2.14 -0.76 -4.11
C GLU A 36 1.50 -0.66 -5.51
N ALA A 37 0.76 0.44 -5.74
CA ALA A 37 0.20 0.81 -7.02
C ALA A 37 0.70 2.21 -7.43
N LYS A 38 0.83 2.46 -8.73
CA LYS A 38 1.13 3.80 -9.24
C LYS A 38 -0.14 4.66 -9.12
N ILE A 39 -0.04 5.76 -8.39
CA ILE A 39 -1.03 6.84 -8.45
C ILE A 39 -0.74 7.60 -9.75
N LYS A 40 -1.76 7.77 -10.59
CA LYS A 40 -1.65 8.47 -11.88
C LYS A 40 -1.44 9.97 -11.67
#